data_AF-A0A834H4U5-F1
#
_entry.id   AF-A0A834H4U5-F1
#
_cell.length_a   1.000
_cell.length_b   1.000
_cell.length_c   1.000
_cell.angle_alpha   90.00
_cell.angle_beta   90.00
_cell.angle_gamma   90.00
#
_symmetry.space_group_name_H-M   'P 1'
#
loop_
_entity.id
_entity.type
_entity.pdbx_description
1 polymer ?
#
loop_
_entity_poly.entity_id
_entity_poly.type
_entity_poly.pdbx_seq_one_letter_code
_entity_poly.pdbx_strand_id
1 'polypeptide(L)'
;MELLRANLSRVRIPEPTNRIYKHECCISFDTPKSEGGLYIDMNTFLAFGKDCVGWNFEKTGNPVYLHIRQIRKLVCEDRPLKKPTLLAIGNS
;
A
#
# COMPACT_ATOMS: atom_id res chain seq x y z
N MET A 1 -23.18 1.68 -0.01
CA MET A 1 -22.86 1.04 -1.31
C MET A 1 -23.38 1.82 -2.53
N GLU A 2 -24.40 2.67 -2.39
CA GLU A 2 -24.95 3.45 -3.52
C GLU A 2 -23.96 4.42 -4.15
N LEU A 3 -23.16 5.14 -3.33
CA LEU A 3 -22.11 6.04 -3.82
C LEU A 3 -21.08 5.32 -4.70
N LEU A 4 -20.69 4.09 -4.33
CA LEU A 4 -19.78 3.30 -5.16
C LEU A 4 -20.46 2.90 -6.47
N ARG A 5 -21.69 2.38 -6.40
CA ARG A 5 -22.47 1.97 -7.59
C ARG A 5 -22.64 3.09 -8.61
N ALA A 6 -22.88 4.32 -8.16
CA ALA A 6 -23.00 5.50 -9.02
C ALA A 6 -21.70 5.86 -9.76
N ASN A 7 -20.54 5.40 -9.27
CA ASN A 7 -19.22 5.72 -9.81
C ASN A 7 -18.49 4.54 -10.45
N LEU A 8 -19.10 3.35 -10.51
CA LEU A 8 -18.49 2.16 -11.10
C LEU A 8 -18.15 2.35 -12.59
N SER A 9 -18.88 3.19 -13.32
CA SER A 9 -18.59 3.52 -14.72
C SER A 9 -17.24 4.20 -14.93
N ARG A 10 -16.66 4.81 -13.87
CA ARG A 10 -15.34 5.45 -13.90
C ARG A 10 -14.21 4.51 -13.49
N VAL A 11 -14.53 3.34 -12.95
CA VAL A 11 -13.53 2.33 -12.55
C VAL A 11 -13.13 1.55 -13.80
N ARG A 12 -11.84 1.55 -14.10
CA ARG A 12 -11.27 0.81 -15.23
C ARG A 12 -10.54 -0.43 -14.74
N ILE A 13 -10.57 -1.48 -15.55
CA ILE A 13 -9.74 -2.67 -15.37
C ILE A 13 -8.41 -2.41 -16.10
N PRO A 14 -7.25 -2.58 -15.44
CA PRO A 14 -5.97 -2.40 -16.11
C PRO A 14 -5.70 -3.46 -17.17
N GLU A 15 -5.28 -3.02 -18.35
CA GLU A 15 -4.79 -3.87 -19.44
C GLU A 15 -3.27 -4.11 -19.34
N PRO A 16 -2.71 -5.14 -20.01
CA PRO A 16 -1.28 -5.46 -19.94
C PRO A 16 -0.33 -4.32 -20.34
N THR A 17 -0.80 -3.38 -21.16
CA THR A 17 -0.02 -2.21 -21.61
C THR A 17 -0.12 -1.01 -20.67
N ASN A 18 -1.02 -1.04 -19.69
CA ASN A 18 -1.21 0.08 -18.77
C ASN A 18 -0.11 0.12 -17.71
N ARG A 19 0.40 1.33 -17.45
CA ARG A 19 1.32 1.58 -16.35
C ARG A 19 0.52 1.77 -15.07
N ILE A 20 0.81 0.97 -14.06
CA ILE A 20 0.16 1.04 -12.75
C ILE A 20 1.19 1.54 -11.74
N TYR A 21 0.98 2.75 -11.23
CA TYR A 21 1.87 3.36 -10.25
C TYR A 21 1.42 2.95 -8.86
N LYS A 22 2.04 1.89 -8.30
CA LYS A 22 1.66 1.32 -6.99
C LYS A 22 2.77 1.34 -5.94
N HIS A 23 3.91 1.94 -6.28
CA HIS A 23 5.12 1.90 -5.46
C HIS A 23 5.37 3.21 -4.70
N GLU A 24 5.03 4.35 -5.30
CA GLU A 24 5.29 5.69 -4.78
C GLU A 24 4.25 6.68 -5.32
N CYS A 25 4.01 7.75 -4.58
CA CYS A 25 3.16 8.87 -4.98
C CYS A 25 3.75 9.60 -6.20
N CYS A 26 2.88 10.10 -7.09
CA CYS A 26 3.30 10.86 -8.27
C CYS A 26 3.74 12.31 -7.96
N ILE A 27 3.57 12.78 -6.73
CA ILE A 27 3.83 14.17 -6.31
C ILE A 27 4.78 14.24 -5.10
N SER A 28 4.62 13.32 -4.15
CA SER A 28 5.45 13.20 -2.94
C SER A 28 6.26 11.90 -2.96
N PHE A 29 7.09 11.68 -1.94
CA PHE A 29 7.81 10.41 -1.74
C PHE A 29 7.02 9.39 -0.90
N ASP A 30 5.70 9.56 -0.78
CA ASP A 30 4.88 8.63 -0.01
C ASP A 30 4.83 7.27 -0.68
N THR A 31 4.96 6.22 0.13
CA THR A 31 4.91 4.82 -0.29
C THR A 31 3.77 4.11 0.45
N PRO A 32 3.42 2.85 0.09
CA PRO A 32 2.47 2.08 0.88
C PRO A 32 2.86 1.90 2.35
N LYS A 33 4.14 2.09 2.70
CA LYS A 33 4.65 2.03 4.08
C LYS A 33 4.54 3.35 4.84
N SER A 34 4.35 4.47 4.14
CA SER A 34 4.18 5.79 4.74
C SER A 34 2.93 5.84 5.61
N GLU A 35 2.91 6.80 6.54
CA GLU A 35 1.70 7.08 7.32
C GLU A 35 0.57 7.50 6.36
N GLY A 36 -0.61 6.88 6.50
CA GLY A 36 -1.72 7.11 5.57
C GLY A 36 -1.70 6.25 4.30
N GLY A 37 -0.61 5.54 3.98
CA GLY A 37 -0.54 4.64 2.83
C GLY A 37 -0.61 5.33 1.47
N LEU A 38 -1.00 4.58 0.44
CA LEU A 38 -1.02 5.05 -0.94
C LEU A 38 -2.41 4.85 -1.57
N TYR A 39 -2.92 5.85 -2.28
CA TYR A 39 -4.22 5.85 -2.93
C TYR A 39 -4.05 5.81 -4.45
N ILE A 40 -4.50 4.73 -5.08
CA ILE A 40 -4.38 4.54 -6.53
C ILE A 40 -5.72 4.89 -7.17
N ASP A 41 -5.73 5.87 -8.08
CA ASP A 41 -6.91 6.25 -8.86
C ASP A 41 -7.33 5.09 -9.76
N MET A 42 -8.56 4.58 -9.57
CA MET A 42 -9.07 3.41 -10.30
C MET A 42 -9.44 3.71 -11.76
N ASN A 43 -9.33 4.96 -12.21
CA ASN A 43 -9.51 5.37 -13.60
C ASN A 43 -8.16 5.58 -14.31
N THR A 44 -7.20 6.25 -13.66
CA THR A 44 -5.91 6.64 -14.27
C THR A 44 -4.73 5.76 -13.88
N PHE A 45 -4.87 4.95 -12.82
CA PHE A 45 -3.83 4.11 -12.23
C PHE A 45 -2.59 4.85 -11.70
N LEU A 46 -2.74 6.16 -11.44
CA LEU A 46 -1.76 6.98 -10.74
C LEU A 46 -1.91 6.84 -9.22
N ALA A 47 -0.79 6.95 -8.51
CA ALA A 47 -0.76 6.86 -7.04
C ALA A 47 -0.57 8.22 -6.40
N PHE A 48 -1.29 8.44 -5.30
CA PHE A 48 -1.22 9.65 -4.51
C PHE A 48 -1.11 9.31 -3.03
N GLY A 49 -0.24 10.04 -2.32
CA GLY A 49 -0.20 10.03 -0.86
C GLY A 49 -1.45 10.65 -0.25
N LYS A 50 -1.62 10.49 1.05
CA LYS A 50 -2.80 10.98 1.81
C LYS A 50 -3.07 12.47 1.58
N ASP A 51 -2.02 13.29 1.54
CA ASP A 51 -2.17 14.75 1.40
C ASP A 51 -2.32 15.19 -0.06
N CYS A 52 -2.03 14.32 -1.03
CA CYS A 52 -2.10 14.60 -2.46
C CYS A 52 -3.36 14.06 -3.14
N VAL A 53 -4.05 13.08 -2.54
CA VAL A 53 -5.24 12.45 -3.15
C VAL A 53 -6.40 13.44 -3.32
N GLY A 54 -6.56 14.39 -2.39
CA GLY A 54 -7.56 15.45 -2.48
C GLY A 54 -7.35 16.33 -3.71
N TRP A 55 -6.10 16.71 -3.98
CA TRP A 55 -5.73 17.46 -5.18
C TRP A 55 -6.07 16.69 -6.46
N ASN A 56 -5.82 15.37 -6.52
CA ASN A 56 -6.21 14.57 -7.69
C ASN A 56 -7.73 14.53 -7.88
N PHE A 57 -8.49 14.40 -6.78
CA PHE A 57 -9.95 14.44 -6.83
C PHE A 57 -10.47 15.77 -7.36
N GLU A 58 -9.93 16.90 -6.88
CA GLU A 58 -10.31 18.23 -7.36
C GLU A 58 -10.02 18.43 -8.86
N LYS A 59 -8.93 17.84 -9.36
CA LYS A 59 -8.51 17.97 -10.77
C LYS A 59 -9.26 17.05 -11.73
N THR A 60 -9.53 15.81 -11.32
CA THR A 60 -10.08 14.76 -12.20
C THR A 60 -11.56 14.49 -11.97
N GLY A 61 -12.06 14.81 -10.77
CA GLY A 61 -13.38 14.39 -10.31
C GLY A 61 -13.50 12.87 -10.13
N ASN A 62 -12.41 12.10 -10.06
CA ASN A 62 -12.44 10.65 -9.84
C ASN A 62 -12.58 10.37 -8.34
N PRO A 63 -13.69 9.76 -7.86
CA PRO A 63 -13.94 9.58 -6.43
C PRO A 63 -13.52 8.21 -5.88
N VAL A 64 -13.09 7.29 -6.75
CA VAL A 64 -12.80 5.89 -6.38
C VAL A 64 -11.30 5.62 -6.43
N TYR A 65 -10.73 5.27 -5.29
CA TYR A 65 -9.32 4.96 -5.13
C TYR A 65 -9.14 3.60 -4.46
N LEU A 66 -8.14 2.84 -4.88
CA LEU A 66 -7.63 1.68 -4.16
C LEU A 66 -6.61 2.15 -3.13
N HIS A 67 -6.93 1.96 -1.85
CA HIS A 67 -6.04 2.30 -0.75
C HIS A 67 -5.15 1.10 -0.38
N ILE A 68 -3.84 1.23 -0.58
CA ILE A 68 -2.84 0.21 -0.23
C ILE A 68 -2.01 0.70 0.95
N ARG A 69 -1.94 -0.13 1.99
CA ARG A 69 -1.09 0.10 3.16
C ARG A 69 -0.28 -1.15 3.48
N GLN A 70 1.04 -0.99 3.58
CA GLN A 70 1.97 -2.05 3.95
C GLN A 70 2.46 -1.82 5.37
N ILE A 71 2.09 -2.72 6.28
CA ILE A 71 2.50 -2.67 7.68
C ILE A 71 3.42 -3.85 7.95
N ARG A 72 4.56 -3.61 8.61
CA ARG A 72 5.40 -4.69 9.12
C ARG A 72 4.66 -5.39 10.24
N LYS A 73 4.26 -6.64 10.02
CA LYS A 73 3.80 -7.52 11.09
C LYS A 73 5.02 -7.89 11.91
N LEU A 74 5.04 -7.52 13.20
CA LEU A 74 5.98 -8.08 14.14
C LEU A 74 5.64 -9.57 14.26
N VAL A 75 6.60 -10.44 13.98
CA VAL A 75 6.46 -11.86 14.30
C VAL A 75 6.51 -11.94 15.82
N CYS A 76 5.44 -12.44 16.45
CA CYS A 76 5.52 -12.83 17.85
C CYS A 76 6.57 -13.93 17.91
N GLU A 77 7.68 -13.71 18.62
CA GLU A 77 8.68 -14.74 18.88
C GLU A 77 8.05 -15.78 19.82
N ASP A 78 7.23 -16.66 19.25
CA ASP A 78 6.73 -17.89 19.88
C ASP A 78 7.84 -18.96 19.89
N ARG A 79 9.10 -18.54 19.97
CA ARG A 79 10.18 -19.45 20.30
C ARG A 79 10.06 -19.71 21.80
N PRO A 80 9.84 -20.95 22.23
CA PRO A 80 10.16 -21.31 23.60
C PRO A 80 11.61 -20.89 23.82
N LEU A 81 11.88 -20.15 24.90
CA LEU A 81 13.22 -19.96 25.44
C LEU A 81 13.79 -21.35 25.75
N LYS A 82 14.25 -22.08 24.73
CA LYS A 82 15.07 -23.27 24.93
C LYS A 82 16.33 -22.76 25.59
N LYS A 83 16.41 -22.96 26.91
CA LYS A 83 17.65 -22.79 27.66
C LYS A 83 18.72 -23.56 26.89
N PRO A 84 19.81 -22.91 26.41
CA PRO A 84 20.88 -23.63 25.75
C PRO A 84 21.38 -24.70 26.73
N THR A 85 21.23 -25.97 26.34
CA THR A 85 21.48 -27.11 27.23
C THR A 85 22.88 -27.71 27.02
N LEU A 86 23.62 -27.23 26.01
CA LEU A 86 24.92 -27.77 25.65
C LEU A 86 25.88 -26.62 25.32
N LEU A 87 26.93 -26.53 26.13
CA LEU A 87 28.10 -25.68 25.93
C LEU A 87 29.26 -26.60 25.56
N ALA A 88 29.73 -26.56 24.32
CA ALA A 88 30.96 -27.23 23.92
C ALA A 88 32.12 -26.25 24.07
N ILE A 89 32.97 -26.47 25.08
CA ILE A 89 34.27 -25.81 25.18
C ILE A 89 35.28 -26.79 24.58
N GLY A 90 35.78 -26.48 23.38
CA GLY A 90 36.86 -27.23 22.77
C GLY A 90 38.14 -26.97 23.56
N ASN A 91 38.70 -28.01 24.17
CA ASN A 91 40.05 -27.96 24.72
C ASN A 91 41.01 -28.49 23.64
N SER A 92 42.02 -27.68 23.36
CA SER A 92 43.20 -27.99 22.52
C SER A 92 44.09 -29.06 23.13
#